data_AF-A0AA36N0C4-F1
#
_entry.id   AF-A0AA36N0C4-F1
#
_cell.length_a   1.000
_cell.length_b   1.000
_cell.length_c   1.000
_cell.angle_alpha   90.00
_cell.angle_beta   90.00
_cell.angle_gamma   90.00
#
_symmetry.space_group_name_H-M   'P 1'
#
loop_
_entity.id
_entity.type
_entity.pdbx_description
1 polymer ?
#
loop_
_entity_poly.entity_id
_entity_poly.type
_entity_poly.pdbx_seq_one_letter_code
_entity_poly.pdbx_strand_id
1 'polypeptide(L)'
;MAEAPPPPPPPGPQIEVTSVDLNPAEECAFEDGLGLAIGFSSDSDLQGFRWCVNYVVDTAKRRYIVQVGATQPEDYVQGHNAMTFLAEGLSIEEVPKALWQQTNGLLVATLTGPTGEEAMAVNMVVQIRVDESGELRRYIFNPME
;
A
#
# COMPACT_ATOMS: atom_id res chain seq x y z
N MET A 1 -16.78 28.93 -36.64
CA MET A 1 -15.78 29.23 -35.59
C MET A 1 -15.72 27.98 -34.73
N ALA A 2 -14.65 27.19 -34.81
CA ALA A 2 -14.50 25.99 -34.01
C ALA A 2 -13.96 26.39 -32.63
N GLU A 3 -14.68 26.01 -31.58
CA GLU A 3 -14.27 26.17 -30.19
C GLU A 3 -12.99 25.36 -29.97
N ALA A 4 -11.93 26.00 -29.44
CA ALA A 4 -10.69 25.30 -29.13
C ALA A 4 -10.98 24.23 -28.06
N PRO A 5 -10.39 23.03 -28.16
CA PRO A 5 -10.57 22.02 -27.13
C PRO A 5 -10.10 22.59 -25.78
N PRO A 6 -10.80 22.29 -24.68
CA PRO A 6 -10.39 22.74 -23.36
C PRO A 6 -8.94 22.29 -23.10
N PRO A 7 -8.12 23.11 -22.42
CA PRO A 7 -6.77 22.71 -22.05
C PRO A 7 -6.84 21.40 -21.25
N PRO A 8 -5.85 20.51 -21.41
CA PRO A 8 -5.79 19.31 -20.59
C PRO A 8 -5.82 19.71 -19.11
N PRO A 9 -6.47 18.92 -18.24
CA PRO A 9 -6.43 19.16 -16.81
C PRO A 9 -4.97 19.30 -16.37
N PRO A 10 -4.66 20.16 -15.38
CA PRO A 10 -3.32 20.26 -14.84
C PRO A 10 -2.82 18.85 -14.51
N PRO A 11 -1.59 18.47 -14.91
CA PRO A 11 -1.02 17.22 -14.44
C PRO A 11 -1.07 17.23 -12.92
N GLY A 12 -1.64 16.16 -12.34
CA GLY A 12 -1.61 15.96 -10.89
C GLY A 12 -0.17 15.90 -10.37
N PRO A 13 0.03 15.97 -9.05
CA PRO A 13 1.36 15.91 -8.46
C PRO A 13 2.12 14.69 -8.97
N GLN A 14 3.33 14.88 -9.49
CA GLN A 14 4.19 13.76 -9.87
C GLN A 14 4.93 13.29 -8.65
N ILE A 15 4.65 12.04 -8.26
CA ILE A 15 5.27 11.37 -7.12
C ILE A 15 6.10 10.22 -7.66
N GLU A 16 7.36 10.17 -7.25
CA GLU A 16 8.30 9.09 -7.57
C GLU A 16 8.73 8.41 -6.29
N VAL A 17 8.67 7.07 -6.25
CA VAL A 17 9.11 6.30 -5.09
C VAL A 17 10.60 6.05 -5.20
N THR A 18 11.35 6.49 -4.19
CA THR A 18 12.82 6.38 -4.15
C THR A 18 13.29 5.18 -3.33
N SER A 19 12.53 4.77 -2.31
CA SER A 19 12.84 3.60 -1.51
C SER A 19 11.57 3.00 -0.88
N VAL A 20 11.62 1.69 -0.64
CA VAL A 20 10.60 0.99 0.14
C VAL A 20 11.36 0.08 1.10
N ASP A 21 11.08 0.17 2.39
CA ASP A 21 11.65 -0.66 3.42
C ASP A 21 10.53 -1.35 4.19
N LEU A 22 10.67 -2.66 4.40
CA LEU A 22 9.69 -3.51 5.05
C LEU A 22 10.27 -4.06 6.36
N ASN A 23 9.46 -4.08 7.40
CA ASN A 23 9.81 -4.67 8.67
C ASN A 23 8.64 -5.53 9.20
N PRO A 24 8.82 -6.84 9.43
CA PRO A 24 10.02 -7.62 9.13
C PRO A 24 10.26 -7.76 7.62
N ALA A 25 11.53 -7.76 7.21
CA ALA A 25 11.93 -7.98 5.82
C ALA A 25 11.94 -9.48 5.45
N GLU A 26 11.95 -10.36 6.44
CA GLU A 26 11.96 -11.81 6.28
C GLU A 26 10.56 -12.41 6.46
N GLU A 27 10.45 -13.71 6.22
CA GLU A 27 9.20 -14.44 6.45
C GLU A 27 8.85 -14.43 7.95
N CYS A 28 7.64 -13.98 8.26
CA CYS A 28 7.15 -13.80 9.62
C CYS A 28 5.76 -14.43 9.79
N ALA A 29 5.25 -14.48 11.03
CA ALA A 29 3.88 -14.93 11.24
C ALA A 29 2.91 -13.95 10.59
N PHE A 30 1.77 -14.45 10.10
CA PHE A 30 0.79 -13.61 9.43
C PHE A 30 0.29 -12.48 10.34
N GLU A 31 0.12 -12.79 11.62
CA GLU A 31 -0.38 -11.87 12.66
C GLU A 31 0.69 -10.91 13.18
N ASP A 32 1.97 -11.11 12.85
CA ASP A 32 3.05 -10.23 13.30
C ASP A 32 2.83 -8.80 12.77
N GLY A 33 3.39 -7.82 13.47
CA GLY A 33 3.31 -6.41 13.09
C GLY A 33 3.87 -6.11 11.70
N LEU A 34 3.35 -5.06 11.06
CA LEU A 34 3.80 -4.58 9.77
C LEU A 34 4.38 -3.17 9.93
N GLY A 35 5.68 -3.04 9.69
CA GLY A 35 6.37 -1.79 9.45
C GLY A 35 6.62 -1.60 7.96
N LEU A 36 6.27 -0.42 7.47
CA LEU A 36 6.48 0.01 6.10
C LEU A 36 7.04 1.42 6.13
N ALA A 37 8.21 1.62 5.53
CA ALA A 37 8.73 2.95 5.26
C ALA A 37 8.82 3.15 3.75
N ILE A 38 8.34 4.28 3.26
CA ILE A 38 8.40 4.63 1.84
C ILE A 38 9.11 5.98 1.73
N GLY A 39 10.25 5.99 1.05
CA GLY A 39 10.88 7.21 0.57
C GLY A 39 10.29 7.57 -0.78
N PHE A 40 9.91 8.83 -0.96
CA PHE A 40 9.37 9.31 -2.22
C PHE A 40 9.77 10.77 -2.47
N SER A 41 9.78 11.19 -3.72
CA SER A 41 9.93 12.59 -4.11
C SER A 41 8.69 13.10 -4.82
N SER A 42 8.30 14.34 -4.54
CA SER A 42 7.21 15.03 -5.23
C SER A 42 7.73 16.26 -5.97
N ASP A 43 7.10 16.56 -7.11
CA ASP A 43 7.35 17.79 -7.88
C ASP A 43 6.61 19.02 -7.34
N SER A 44 5.75 18.83 -6.33
CA SER A 44 4.83 19.82 -5.77
C SER A 44 4.55 19.56 -4.29
N ASP A 45 4.06 20.59 -3.60
CA ASP A 45 3.64 20.49 -2.20
C ASP A 45 2.34 19.68 -2.09
N LEU A 46 2.30 18.72 -1.19
CA LEU A 46 1.17 17.81 -0.96
C LEU A 46 0.54 18.11 0.40
N GLN A 47 -0.50 18.95 0.43
CA GLN A 47 -1.13 19.37 1.68
C GLN A 47 -2.27 18.43 2.11
N GLY A 48 -2.21 17.93 3.35
CA GLY A 48 -3.21 17.07 3.95
C GLY A 48 -3.28 15.67 3.31
N PHE A 49 -2.17 15.17 2.78
CA PHE A 49 -2.10 13.84 2.18
C PHE A 49 -1.86 12.78 3.25
N ARG A 50 -2.39 11.57 3.03
CA ARG A 50 -2.18 10.43 3.93
C ARG A 50 -1.91 9.16 3.15
N TRP A 51 -1.17 8.26 3.75
CA TRP A 51 -0.97 6.92 3.21
C TRP A 51 -2.02 5.98 3.76
N CYS A 52 -2.75 5.31 2.88
CA CYS A 52 -3.69 4.25 3.21
C CYS A 52 -3.08 2.91 2.83
N VAL A 53 -2.94 2.00 3.79
CA VAL A 53 -2.37 0.67 3.56
C VAL A 53 -3.50 -0.35 3.57
N ASN A 54 -3.67 -1.05 2.44
CA ASN A 54 -4.71 -2.04 2.23
C ASN A 54 -4.09 -3.38 1.84
N TYR A 55 -4.64 -4.47 2.34
CA TYR A 55 -4.32 -5.81 1.91
C TYR A 55 -5.41 -6.33 0.98
N VAL A 56 -5.05 -6.56 -0.27
CA VAL A 56 -5.94 -6.99 -1.34
C VAL A 56 -5.71 -8.44 -1.64
N VAL A 57 -6.78 -9.22 -1.60
CA VAL A 57 -6.78 -10.64 -1.90
C VAL A 57 -7.70 -10.89 -3.08
N ASP A 58 -7.09 -11.22 -4.22
CA ASP A 58 -7.82 -11.59 -5.42
C ASP A 58 -8.07 -13.10 -5.44
N THR A 59 -9.33 -13.46 -5.60
CA THR A 59 -9.76 -14.86 -5.73
C THR A 59 -10.47 -15.02 -7.06
N ALA A 60 -10.59 -16.25 -7.55
CA ALA A 60 -11.28 -16.53 -8.81
C ALA A 60 -12.75 -16.04 -8.85
N LYS A 61 -13.37 -15.77 -7.70
CA LYS A 61 -14.78 -15.36 -7.59
C LYS A 61 -14.98 -13.92 -7.13
N ARG A 62 -14.07 -13.37 -6.32
CA ARG A 62 -14.24 -12.07 -5.66
C ARG A 62 -12.90 -11.47 -5.22
N ARG A 63 -12.80 -10.15 -5.25
CA ARG A 63 -11.74 -9.38 -4.60
C ARG A 63 -12.14 -9.04 -3.16
N TYR A 64 -11.27 -9.34 -2.21
CA TYR A 64 -11.38 -8.89 -0.82
C TYR A 64 -10.35 -7.78 -0.60
N ILE A 65 -10.78 -6.67 0.00
CA ILE A 65 -9.92 -5.54 0.33
C ILE A 65 -10.05 -5.33 1.83
N VAL A 66 -8.98 -5.61 2.55
CA VAL A 66 -8.89 -5.43 3.99
C VAL A 66 -8.08 -4.17 4.26
N GLN A 67 -8.67 -3.18 4.92
CA GLN A 67 -7.91 -2.00 5.33
C GLN A 67 -7.03 -2.34 6.52
N VAL A 68 -5.71 -2.24 6.36
CA VAL A 68 -4.74 -2.48 7.42
C VAL A 68 -4.64 -1.27 8.33
N GLY A 69 -4.62 -0.08 7.72
CA GLY A 69 -4.58 1.18 8.45
C GLY A 69 -4.30 2.36 7.53
N ALA A 70 -4.11 3.52 8.14
CA ALA A 70 -3.68 4.72 7.44
C ALA A 70 -2.80 5.58 8.36
N THR A 71 -1.89 6.36 7.76
CA THR A 71 -1.18 7.41 8.49
C THR A 71 -2.10 8.59 8.78
N GLN A 72 -1.66 9.48 9.67
CA GLN A 72 -2.32 10.77 9.81
C GLN A 72 -2.10 11.60 8.53
N PRO A 73 -3.04 12.50 8.20
CA PRO A 73 -2.81 13.52 7.18
C PRO A 73 -1.59 14.37 7.54
N GLU A 74 -0.70 14.53 6.58
CA GLU A 74 0.55 15.28 6.73
C GLU A 74 0.78 16.13 5.47
N ASP A 75 1.49 17.25 5.68
CA ASP A 75 1.89 18.14 4.60
C ASP A 75 3.30 17.78 4.16
N TYR A 76 3.45 17.33 2.92
CA TYR A 76 4.75 17.03 2.32
C TYR A 76 5.21 18.20 1.46
N VAL A 77 6.45 18.62 1.63
CA VAL A 77 7.05 19.69 0.82
C VAL A 77 7.53 19.13 -0.51
N GLN A 78 7.60 19.97 -1.55
CA GLN A 78 8.26 19.61 -2.79
C GLN A 78 9.68 19.08 -2.53
N GLY A 79 10.05 17.98 -3.18
CA GLY A 79 11.34 17.31 -3.03
C GLY A 79 11.22 15.96 -2.34
N HIS A 80 12.27 15.56 -1.61
CA HIS A 80 12.35 14.24 -0.96
C HIS A 80 11.62 14.22 0.37
N ASN A 81 10.75 13.23 0.52
CA ASN A 81 9.95 12.96 1.70
C ASN A 81 10.05 11.48 2.06
N ALA A 82 9.65 11.16 3.29
CA ALA A 82 9.53 9.79 3.74
C ALA A 82 8.29 9.66 4.61
N MET A 83 7.68 8.47 4.57
CA MET A 83 6.61 8.09 5.46
C MET A 83 7.00 6.83 6.22
N THR A 84 6.42 6.65 7.40
CA THR A 84 6.52 5.39 8.16
C THR A 84 5.14 5.00 8.64
N PHE A 85 4.76 3.77 8.35
CA PHE A 85 3.53 3.15 8.79
C PHE A 85 3.87 1.95 9.66
N LEU A 86 3.17 1.85 10.79
CA LEU A 86 3.28 0.74 11.73
C LEU A 86 1.87 0.23 12.02
N ALA A 87 1.66 -1.07 11.86
CA ALA A 87 0.47 -1.78 12.29
C ALA A 87 0.85 -2.91 13.24
N GLU A 88 0.04 -3.13 14.27
CA GLU A 88 0.28 -4.18 15.28
C GLU A 88 0.17 -5.60 14.70
N GLY A 89 -0.58 -5.76 13.60
CA GLY A 89 -0.70 -7.02 12.88
C GLY A 89 -1.58 -6.90 11.64
N LEU A 90 -1.55 -7.92 10.78
CA LEU A 90 -2.53 -8.10 9.71
C LEU A 90 -3.61 -9.07 10.17
N SER A 91 -4.87 -8.69 10.03
CA SER A 91 -6.01 -9.58 10.25
C SER A 91 -6.73 -9.86 8.93
N ILE A 92 -6.96 -11.13 8.59
CA ILE A 92 -7.70 -11.56 7.40
C ILE A 92 -8.95 -12.36 7.77
N GLU A 93 -9.52 -12.09 8.93
CA GLU A 93 -10.74 -12.75 9.41
C GLU A 93 -11.92 -12.61 8.44
N GLU A 94 -11.95 -11.53 7.65
CA GLU A 94 -12.96 -11.29 6.62
C GLU A 94 -12.81 -12.21 5.38
N VAL A 95 -11.62 -12.79 5.20
CA VAL A 95 -11.34 -13.73 4.11
C VAL A 95 -11.75 -15.14 4.55
N PRO A 96 -12.55 -15.87 3.75
CA PRO A 96 -12.90 -17.25 4.08
C PRO A 96 -11.67 -18.14 4.31
N LYS A 97 -11.64 -18.90 5.42
CA LYS A 97 -10.51 -19.79 5.79
C LYS A 97 -10.05 -20.75 4.70
N ALA A 98 -10.99 -21.23 3.88
CA ALA A 98 -10.71 -22.10 2.75
C ALA A 98 -9.80 -21.46 1.68
N LEU A 99 -9.67 -20.13 1.70
CA LEU A 99 -8.87 -19.36 0.73
C LEU A 99 -7.52 -18.96 1.30
N TRP A 100 -7.30 -18.99 2.63
CA TRP A 100 -6.07 -18.53 3.28
C TRP A 100 -4.80 -19.18 2.70
N GLN A 101 -4.87 -20.46 2.32
CA GLN A 101 -3.73 -21.20 1.75
C GLN A 101 -3.48 -20.94 0.26
N GLN A 102 -4.46 -20.34 -0.44
CA GLN A 102 -4.39 -20.09 -1.88
C GLN A 102 -4.16 -18.61 -2.21
N THR A 103 -4.08 -17.75 -1.20
CA THR A 103 -4.17 -16.30 -1.38
C THR A 103 -2.83 -15.63 -1.13
N ASN A 104 -1.94 -15.74 -2.13
CA ASN A 104 -1.02 -14.64 -2.36
C ASN A 104 -1.87 -13.38 -2.57
N GLY A 105 -1.49 -12.28 -1.92
CA GLY A 105 -2.20 -11.01 -2.00
C GLY A 105 -1.29 -9.89 -2.44
N LEU A 106 -1.85 -8.68 -2.42
CA LEU A 106 -1.15 -7.44 -2.69
C LEU A 106 -1.33 -6.54 -1.48
N LEU A 107 -0.22 -6.09 -0.90
CA LEU A 107 -0.24 -4.97 0.03
C LEU A 107 -0.12 -3.69 -0.81
N VAL A 108 -1.12 -2.85 -0.74
CA VAL A 108 -1.23 -1.62 -1.53
C VAL A 108 -1.14 -0.45 -0.57
N ALA A 109 -0.06 0.33 -0.68
CA ALA A 109 0.09 1.59 0.02
C ALA A 109 -0.26 2.73 -0.94
N THR A 110 -1.41 3.36 -0.73
CA THR A 110 -1.93 4.43 -1.57
C THR A 110 -1.74 5.77 -0.89
N LEU A 111 -1.11 6.72 -1.57
CA LEU A 111 -1.11 8.11 -1.14
C LEU A 111 -2.40 8.78 -1.61
N THR A 112 -3.22 9.22 -0.66
CA THR A 112 -4.52 9.84 -0.90
C THR A 112 -4.50 11.30 -0.46
N GLY A 113 -5.00 12.19 -1.32
CA GLY A 113 -5.19 13.61 -1.00
C GLY A 113 -6.39 13.89 -0.09
N PRO A 114 -6.56 15.15 0.34
CA PRO A 114 -7.59 15.54 1.30
C PRO A 114 -9.02 15.39 0.78
N THR A 115 -9.22 15.32 -0.54
CA THR A 115 -10.55 15.10 -1.14
C THR A 115 -10.84 13.62 -1.44
N GLY A 116 -9.91 12.72 -1.11
CA GLY A 116 -10.03 11.28 -1.31
C GLY A 116 -9.46 10.80 -2.65
N GLU A 117 -8.83 11.69 -3.42
CA GLU A 117 -8.18 11.38 -4.68
C GLU A 117 -6.89 10.58 -4.46
N GLU A 118 -6.71 9.52 -5.24
CA GLU A 118 -5.47 8.74 -5.23
C GLU A 118 -4.42 9.43 -6.09
N ALA A 119 -3.28 9.79 -5.48
CA ALA A 119 -2.18 10.41 -6.21
C ALA A 119 -1.12 9.40 -6.65
N MET A 120 -0.92 8.34 -5.87
CA MET A 120 0.05 7.27 -6.13
C MET A 120 -0.37 5.99 -5.38
N ALA A 121 0.01 4.83 -5.90
CA ALA A 121 -0.09 3.57 -5.18
C ALA A 121 1.17 2.72 -5.37
N VAL A 122 1.69 2.20 -4.26
CA VAL A 122 2.80 1.25 -4.22
C VAL A 122 2.24 -0.14 -3.95
N ASN A 123 2.41 -1.04 -4.92
CA ASN A 123 1.92 -2.41 -4.84
C ASN A 123 3.08 -3.34 -4.46
N MET A 124 2.93 -4.05 -3.35
CA MET A 124 3.86 -5.05 -2.84
C MET A 124 3.18 -6.41 -2.88
N VAL A 125 3.86 -7.44 -3.39
CA VAL A 125 3.30 -8.80 -3.41
C VAL A 125 3.46 -9.42 -2.03
N VAL A 126 2.39 -9.98 -1.50
CA VAL A 126 2.40 -10.75 -0.26
C VAL A 126 2.23 -12.21 -0.59
N GLN A 127 3.21 -13.02 -0.25
CA GLN A 127 3.11 -14.46 -0.33
C GLN A 127 2.70 -15.02 1.03
N ILE A 128 1.64 -15.83 1.03
CA ILE A 128 1.20 -16.58 2.22
C ILE A 128 1.62 -18.04 2.06
N ARG A 129 2.17 -18.61 3.12
CA ARG A 129 2.48 -20.05 3.23
C ARG A 129 1.97 -20.58 4.56
N VAL A 130 1.74 -21.89 4.60
CA VAL A 130 1.50 -22.62 5.84
C VAL A 130 2.76 -23.39 6.16
N ASP A 131 3.30 -23.22 7.36
CA ASP A 131 4.48 -23.98 7.79
C ASP A 131 4.13 -25.39 8.28
N GLU A 132 5.14 -26.16 8.68
CA GLU A 132 4.96 -27.55 9.15
C GLU A 132 4.10 -27.65 10.43
N SER A 133 3.99 -26.57 11.21
CA SER A 133 3.11 -26.46 12.38
C SER A 133 1.66 -26.12 12.04
N GLY A 134 1.36 -25.76 10.78
CA GLY A 134 0.04 -25.34 10.37
C GLY A 134 -0.22 -23.84 10.58
N GLU A 135 0.80 -23.06 10.94
CA GLU A 135 0.68 -21.61 11.13
C GLU A 135 0.83 -20.88 9.79
N LEU A 136 0.07 -19.79 9.63
CA LEU A 136 0.19 -18.93 8.47
C LEU A 136 1.41 -18.04 8.61
N ARG A 137 2.27 -18.10 7.61
CA ARG A 137 3.42 -17.20 7.44
C ARG A 137 3.23 -16.31 6.25
N ARG A 138 3.75 -15.10 6.35
CA ARG A 138 3.74 -14.11 5.27
C ARG A 138 5.15 -13.66 4.95
N TYR A 139 5.37 -13.43 3.66
CA TYR A 139 6.55 -12.78 3.13
C TYR A 139 6.10 -11.67 2.17
N ILE A 140 6.64 -10.47 2.32
CA ILE A 140 6.28 -9.32 1.48
C ILE A 140 7.47 -9.02 0.57
N PHE A 141 7.23 -9.07 -0.74
CA PHE A 141 8.23 -8.70 -1.73
C PHE A 141 8.35 -7.19 -1.81
N ASN A 142 9.57 -6.70 -1.62
CA ASN A 142 9.92 -5.33 -1.89
C ASN A 142 9.93 -5.09 -3.41
N PRO A 143 9.13 -4.15 -3.96
CA PRO A 143 9.10 -3.87 -5.38
C PRO A 143 10.36 -3.17 -5.91
N MET A 144 11.22 -2.69 -5.01
CA MET A 144 12.45 -1.97 -5.32
C MET A 144 13.71 -2.86 -5.27
N GLU A 145 13.58 -4.11 -4.84
CA GLU A 145 14.65 -5.14 -4.89
C GLU A 145 14.49 -6.08 -6.09
#